data_AF-A0A0K9PHS9-F1
#
_entry.id   AF-A0A0K9PHS9-F1
#
_cell.length_a   1.000
_cell.length_b   1.000
_cell.length_c   1.000
_cell.angle_alpha   90.00
_cell.angle_beta   90.00
_cell.angle_gamma   90.00
#
_symmetry.space_group_name_H-M   'P 1'
#
loop_
_entity.id
_entity.type
_entity.pdbx_description
1 polymer ?
#
loop_
_entity_poly.entity_id
_entity_poly.type
_entity_poly.pdbx_seq_one_letter_code
_entity_poly.pdbx_strand_id
1 'polypeptide(L)'
;MMARMLLRNNLKRLIYEKMRPFSISSCGFRQFNSASSEATATKVTLLPPPPSSGKGMLLTGSMIGMAIAGGAYVSTADEATFCGWLFKASKILNPVFALLDAENAHNLAIIAASRGLLPKEMRADPPGLNLELWGRKFSNPIGLAAGFDKNAQAVESLLGLGFGFVEIGSVTPVPQEGNPKPRIFRLRPEGAVINRCGFNSEGIVVVAKRLGAQHGKRKMEETSASPTSGNGAKHGGKAGPGILGVNLGKNKTSEDAAADFVQGVHTLSQFADYLVINVSSPNTPGLRKLQGRKQLKDLVKKVQAARDEMQWAEEGPPPLLVKISPDLSKQDLDDIAMVAVSLRLDGLIISNTTISRPDSVSNSPFAEEAGGLSGKPVFDISTNVLKEMYILTRGRIPLIGCGGVSSGEDAYKKIRSGASLVQIYTSFAYGGPAVIPQIKAELMECLERDGFKSVQEAVGADYR
;
A
#
# COMPACT_ATOMS: atom_id res chain seq x y z
N MET A 1 -25.41 -12.82 -23.76
CA MET A 1 -25.00 -13.83 -22.76
C MET A 1 -24.00 -14.85 -23.34
N MET A 2 -24.18 -15.34 -24.58
CA MET A 2 -23.28 -16.29 -25.24
C MET A 2 -21.85 -15.78 -25.54
N ALA A 3 -21.70 -14.51 -25.95
CA ALA A 3 -20.38 -13.92 -26.25
C ALA A 3 -19.46 -13.81 -25.03
N ARG A 4 -20.03 -13.60 -23.83
CA ARG A 4 -19.27 -13.58 -22.56
C ARG A 4 -18.77 -14.97 -22.14
N MET A 5 -19.45 -16.03 -22.57
CA MET A 5 -19.09 -17.41 -22.23
C MET A 5 -17.95 -17.92 -23.12
N LEU A 6 -17.98 -17.58 -24.41
CA LEU A 6 -16.93 -17.91 -25.38
C LEU A 6 -15.59 -17.22 -25.06
N LEU A 7 -15.62 -15.94 -24.62
CA LEU A 7 -14.41 -15.23 -24.20
C LEU A 7 -13.77 -15.84 -22.95
N ARG A 8 -14.59 -16.32 -22.00
CA ARG A 8 -14.11 -16.99 -20.77
C ARG A 8 -13.41 -18.32 -21.05
N ASN A 9 -13.91 -19.09 -22.01
CA ASN A 9 -13.37 -20.41 -22.32
C ASN A 9 -12.07 -20.31 -23.14
N ASN A 10 -11.98 -19.37 -24.08
CA ASN A 10 -10.76 -19.14 -24.86
C ASN A 10 -9.61 -18.59 -24.02
N LEU A 11 -9.91 -17.72 -23.04
CA LEU A 11 -8.88 -17.18 -22.14
C LEU A 11 -8.34 -18.23 -21.16
N LYS A 12 -9.20 -19.13 -20.66
CA LYS A 12 -8.77 -20.27 -19.82
C LYS A 12 -7.82 -21.22 -20.57
N ARG A 13 -8.10 -21.49 -21.85
CA ARG A 13 -7.27 -22.38 -22.68
C ARG A 13 -5.89 -21.79 -22.95
N LEU A 14 -5.82 -20.49 -23.24
CA LEU A 14 -4.58 -19.76 -23.48
C LEU A 14 -3.67 -19.68 -22.24
N ILE A 15 -4.28 -19.62 -21.05
CA ILE A 15 -3.55 -19.59 -19.77
C ILE A 15 -3.03 -20.98 -19.39
N TYR A 16 -3.75 -22.05 -19.75
CA TYR A 16 -3.35 -23.43 -19.44
C TYR A 16 -2.18 -23.92 -20.32
N GLU A 17 -2.12 -23.50 -21.58
CA GLU A 17 -1.01 -23.88 -22.49
C GLU A 17 0.32 -23.17 -22.19
N LYS A 18 0.28 -21.98 -21.57
CA LYS A 18 1.50 -21.21 -21.22
C LYS A 18 2.09 -21.53 -19.85
N MET A 19 1.49 -22.45 -19.08
CA MET A 19 1.97 -22.85 -17.75
C MET A 19 2.30 -24.36 -17.67
N ARG A 20 3.16 -24.86 -18.58
CA ARG A 20 3.88 -26.12 -18.32
C ARG A 20 5.25 -25.82 -17.68
N PRO A 21 5.61 -26.47 -16.56
CA PRO A 21 6.94 -26.36 -16.00
C PRO A 21 7.96 -27.14 -16.85
N PHE A 22 9.13 -26.55 -17.11
CA PHE A 22 10.27 -27.21 -17.73
C PHE A 22 10.86 -28.25 -16.75
N SER A 23 10.87 -29.51 -17.17
CA SER A 23 11.62 -30.59 -16.52
C SER A 23 13.05 -30.62 -17.08
N ILE A 24 14.05 -30.51 -16.21
CA ILE A 24 15.46 -30.67 -16.55
C ILE A 24 15.77 -32.17 -16.50
N SER A 25 16.28 -32.72 -17.60
CA SER A 25 17.05 -33.98 -17.60
C SER A 25 18.23 -33.87 -18.57
N SER A 26 19.33 -34.46 -18.14
CA SER A 26 20.71 -34.27 -18.57
C SER A 26 21.14 -35.13 -19.77
N CYS A 27 22.09 -34.56 -20.53
CA CYS A 27 23.23 -35.19 -21.24
C CYS A 27 22.98 -36.00 -22.53
N GLY A 28 23.78 -35.70 -23.57
CA GLY A 28 23.97 -36.57 -24.74
C GLY A 28 24.52 -35.86 -25.98
N PHE A 29 25.85 -35.79 -26.10
CA PHE A 29 26.60 -35.43 -27.32
C PHE A 29 26.28 -36.37 -28.50
N ARG A 30 26.19 -35.85 -29.75
CA ARG A 30 26.78 -36.44 -30.97
C ARG A 30 26.67 -35.56 -32.22
N GLN A 31 27.63 -35.80 -33.13
CA GLN A 31 28.12 -35.01 -34.25
C GLN A 31 27.26 -35.01 -35.53
N PHE A 32 27.46 -33.95 -36.33
CA PHE A 32 27.53 -33.82 -37.80
C PHE A 32 27.00 -34.94 -38.70
N ASN A 33 26.18 -34.55 -39.70
CA ASN A 33 26.59 -34.68 -41.11
C ASN A 33 25.73 -33.86 -42.08
N SER A 34 26.41 -33.39 -43.13
CA SER A 34 25.96 -32.64 -44.29
C SER A 34 25.25 -33.50 -45.33
N ALA A 35 24.22 -32.94 -46.00
CA ALA A 35 23.90 -33.28 -47.38
C ALA A 35 23.10 -32.14 -48.05
N SER A 36 23.65 -31.66 -49.15
CA SER A 36 23.08 -30.74 -50.13
C SER A 36 22.18 -31.48 -51.12
N SER A 37 21.05 -30.88 -51.52
CA SER A 37 20.47 -31.11 -52.85
C SER A 37 19.63 -29.93 -53.32
N GLU A 38 19.70 -29.70 -54.62
CA GLU A 38 19.41 -28.48 -55.37
C GLU A 38 17.94 -28.10 -55.51
N ALA A 39 17.77 -26.82 -55.90
CA ALA A 39 16.52 -26.14 -56.18
C ALA A 39 15.86 -26.58 -57.51
N THR A 40 14.53 -26.52 -57.54
CA THR A 40 13.76 -26.28 -58.76
C THR A 40 12.67 -25.23 -58.46
N ALA A 41 12.70 -24.15 -59.23
CA ALA A 41 11.80 -23.02 -59.11
C ALA A 41 10.49 -23.29 -59.87
N THR A 42 9.35 -22.99 -59.25
CA THR A 42 8.06 -22.87 -59.96
C THR A 42 7.41 -21.56 -59.55
N LYS A 43 7.21 -20.68 -60.55
CA LYS A 43 6.55 -19.37 -60.42
C LYS A 43 5.08 -19.57 -60.03
N VAL A 44 4.64 -18.95 -58.93
CA VAL A 44 3.23 -18.78 -58.59
C VAL A 44 2.86 -17.30 -58.73
N THR A 45 1.94 -17.03 -59.65
CA THR A 45 1.39 -15.71 -59.95
C THR A 45 0.42 -15.29 -58.82
N LEU A 46 0.68 -14.16 -58.16
CA LEU A 46 -0.18 -13.60 -57.12
C LEU A 46 -1.34 -12.81 -57.74
N LEU A 47 -2.58 -13.16 -57.36
CA LEU A 47 -3.78 -12.36 -57.65
C LEU A 47 -3.88 -11.17 -56.68
N PRO A 48 -4.35 -9.98 -57.11
CA PRO A 48 -4.47 -8.80 -56.26
C PRO A 48 -5.64 -8.91 -55.26
N PRO A 49 -5.52 -8.31 -54.06
CA PRO A 49 -6.58 -8.35 -53.05
C PRO A 49 -7.76 -7.41 -53.41
N PRO A 50 -8.99 -7.73 -52.97
CA PRO A 50 -10.16 -6.89 -53.20
C PRO A 50 -10.11 -5.61 -52.35
N PRO A 51 -10.79 -4.52 -52.79
CA PRO A 51 -10.73 -3.22 -52.11
C PRO A 51 -11.42 -3.26 -50.75
N SER A 52 -10.69 -2.94 -49.69
CA SER A 52 -11.24 -2.81 -48.33
C SER A 52 -11.76 -1.40 -48.08
N SER A 53 -12.98 -1.30 -47.52
CA SER A 53 -13.65 -0.04 -47.22
C SER A 53 -12.93 0.75 -46.11
N GLY A 54 -12.23 1.81 -46.50
CA GLY A 54 -11.34 2.62 -45.65
C GLY A 54 -12.02 3.60 -44.69
N LYS A 55 -12.90 3.15 -43.79
CA LYS A 55 -13.48 4.03 -42.75
C LYS A 55 -13.31 3.55 -41.30
N GLY A 56 -12.91 2.30 -41.05
CA GLY A 56 -12.67 1.78 -39.70
C GLY A 56 -11.21 1.70 -39.25
N MET A 57 -10.25 1.71 -40.19
CA MET A 57 -8.82 1.49 -39.91
C MET A 57 -8.04 2.80 -39.70
N LEU A 58 -8.56 3.92 -40.22
CA LEU A 58 -7.90 5.22 -40.13
C LEU A 58 -7.97 5.81 -38.71
N LEU A 59 -9.07 5.58 -37.98
CA LEU A 59 -9.25 6.05 -36.61
C LEU A 59 -8.42 5.27 -35.59
N THR A 60 -8.24 3.97 -35.79
CA THR A 60 -7.40 3.14 -34.90
C THR A 60 -5.92 3.40 -35.15
N GLY A 61 -5.52 3.56 -36.42
CA GLY A 61 -4.17 3.91 -36.81
C GLY A 61 -3.77 5.33 -36.38
N SER A 62 -4.69 6.31 -36.45
CA SER A 62 -4.42 7.67 -35.99
C SER A 62 -4.34 7.79 -34.46
N MET A 63 -5.13 7.01 -33.72
CA MET A 63 -5.05 6.96 -32.25
C MET A 63 -3.77 6.28 -31.77
N ILE A 64 -3.35 5.18 -32.42
CA ILE A 64 -2.06 4.55 -32.15
C ILE A 64 -0.91 5.47 -32.59
N GLY A 65 -1.03 6.11 -33.75
CA GLY A 65 -0.06 7.08 -34.27
C GLY A 65 0.09 8.31 -33.39
N MET A 66 -1.00 8.86 -32.84
CA MET A 66 -0.97 9.95 -31.86
C MET A 66 -0.46 9.50 -30.49
N ALA A 67 -0.72 8.26 -30.07
CA ALA A 67 -0.14 7.72 -28.84
C ALA A 67 1.38 7.49 -28.98
N ILE A 68 1.84 7.02 -30.14
CA ILE A 68 3.26 6.83 -30.45
C ILE A 68 3.95 8.19 -30.64
N ALA A 69 3.36 9.12 -31.41
CA ALA A 69 3.91 10.45 -31.64
C ALA A 69 3.87 11.32 -30.38
N GLY A 70 2.80 11.25 -29.59
CA GLY A 70 2.71 11.89 -28.27
C GLY A 70 3.68 11.26 -27.27
N GLY A 71 3.83 9.94 -27.27
CA GLY A 71 4.84 9.24 -26.46
C GLY A 71 6.27 9.63 -26.86
N ALA A 72 6.55 9.73 -28.16
CA ALA A 72 7.85 10.15 -28.69
C ALA A 72 8.15 11.64 -28.38
N TYR A 73 7.17 12.53 -28.55
CA TYR A 73 7.31 13.95 -28.19
C TYR A 73 7.54 14.14 -26.69
N VAL A 74 6.79 13.44 -25.84
CA VAL A 74 6.94 13.53 -24.38
C VAL A 74 8.20 12.81 -23.88
N SER A 75 8.74 11.83 -24.61
CA SER A 75 10.06 11.23 -24.31
C SER A 75 11.23 12.20 -24.52
N THR A 76 10.99 13.34 -25.17
CA THR A 76 11.94 14.46 -25.29
C THR A 76 11.68 15.58 -24.28
N ALA A 77 10.63 15.48 -23.46
CA ALA A 77 10.35 16.41 -22.37
C ALA A 77 11.21 16.09 -21.12
N ASP A 78 11.30 17.04 -20.19
CA ASP A 78 11.99 16.82 -18.92
C ASP A 78 11.36 15.66 -18.12
N GLU A 79 12.13 15.03 -17.24
CA GLU A 79 11.72 13.83 -16.50
C GLU A 79 10.44 14.03 -15.67
N ALA A 80 10.19 15.24 -15.16
CA ALA A 80 8.99 15.55 -14.39
C ALA A 80 7.73 15.62 -15.26
N THR A 81 7.85 16.19 -16.47
CA THR A 81 6.77 16.20 -17.47
C THR A 81 6.43 14.78 -17.94
N PHE A 82 7.44 13.96 -18.24
CA PHE A 82 7.23 12.55 -18.62
C PHE A 82 6.59 11.73 -17.48
N CYS A 83 7.07 11.91 -16.24
CA CYS A 83 6.45 11.35 -15.05
C CYS A 83 4.95 11.71 -14.96
N GLY A 84 4.62 13.00 -15.08
CA GLY A 84 3.23 13.47 -15.02
C GLY A 84 2.31 12.78 -16.05
N TRP A 85 2.82 12.50 -17.24
CA TRP A 85 2.09 11.76 -18.27
C TRP A 85 1.87 10.29 -17.86
N LEU A 86 2.88 9.59 -17.34
CA LEU A 86 2.73 8.21 -16.88
C LEU A 86 1.67 8.08 -15.77
N PHE A 87 1.66 9.01 -14.81
CA PHE A 87 0.63 9.05 -13.77
C PHE A 87 -0.76 9.29 -14.39
N LYS A 88 -0.90 10.19 -15.37
CA LYS A 88 -2.18 10.39 -16.09
C LYS A 88 -2.61 9.14 -16.85
N ALA A 89 -1.70 8.45 -17.53
CA ALA A 89 -1.97 7.21 -18.25
C ALA A 89 -2.51 6.11 -17.32
N SER A 90 -2.04 6.07 -16.07
CA SER A 90 -2.58 5.15 -15.06
C SER A 90 -4.09 5.35 -14.81
N LYS A 91 -4.62 6.59 -14.89
CA LYS A 91 -6.08 6.85 -14.77
C LYS A 91 -6.86 6.18 -15.89
N ILE A 92 -6.28 6.07 -17.09
CA ILE A 92 -6.91 5.45 -18.27
C ILE A 92 -6.87 3.92 -18.16
N LEU A 93 -5.78 3.35 -17.64
CA LEU A 93 -5.61 1.90 -17.49
C LEU A 93 -6.38 1.32 -16.30
N ASN A 94 -6.59 2.13 -15.26
CA ASN A 94 -7.16 1.68 -14.00
C ASN A 94 -8.60 1.09 -14.11
N PRO A 95 -9.50 1.59 -14.97
CA PRO A 95 -10.77 0.93 -15.27
C PRO A 95 -10.65 -0.52 -15.76
N VAL A 96 -9.52 -0.94 -16.34
CA VAL A 96 -9.32 -2.34 -16.76
C VAL A 96 -9.23 -3.28 -15.56
N PHE A 97 -8.62 -2.84 -14.44
CA PHE A 97 -8.58 -3.59 -13.19
C PHE A 97 -9.97 -3.79 -12.56
N ALA A 98 -10.97 -3.02 -13.02
CA ALA A 98 -12.36 -3.25 -12.66
C ALA A 98 -12.89 -4.59 -13.17
N LEU A 99 -12.35 -5.12 -14.27
CA LEU A 99 -12.87 -6.33 -14.92
C LEU A 99 -12.41 -7.63 -14.24
N LEU A 100 -11.31 -7.59 -13.50
CA LEU A 100 -10.80 -8.68 -12.68
C LEU A 100 -11.54 -8.72 -11.34
N ASP A 101 -11.62 -9.83 -10.62
CA ASP A 101 -12.04 -9.79 -9.21
C ASP A 101 -11.02 -9.01 -8.35
N ALA A 102 -11.45 -8.55 -7.18
CA ALA A 102 -10.68 -7.61 -6.38
C ALA A 102 -9.33 -8.18 -5.91
N GLU A 103 -9.28 -9.46 -5.56
CA GLU A 103 -8.04 -10.08 -5.06
C GLU A 103 -7.05 -10.35 -6.21
N ASN A 104 -7.52 -10.82 -7.37
CA ASN A 104 -6.66 -10.97 -8.54
C ASN A 104 -6.16 -9.63 -9.10
N ALA A 105 -7.00 -8.59 -9.12
CA ALA A 105 -6.56 -7.25 -9.49
C ALA A 105 -5.43 -6.74 -8.58
N HIS A 106 -5.59 -6.95 -7.27
CA HIS A 106 -4.60 -6.56 -6.28
C HIS A 106 -3.29 -7.34 -6.42
N ASN A 107 -3.36 -8.66 -6.60
CA ASN A 107 -2.18 -9.50 -6.83
C ASN A 107 -1.42 -9.08 -8.09
N LEU A 108 -2.13 -8.77 -9.18
CA LEU A 108 -1.50 -8.26 -10.40
C LEU A 108 -0.81 -6.91 -10.17
N ALA A 109 -1.43 -6.01 -9.39
CA ALA A 109 -0.84 -4.73 -9.04
C ALA A 109 0.46 -4.90 -8.22
N ILE A 110 0.48 -5.83 -7.26
CA ILE A 110 1.69 -6.16 -6.49
C ILE A 110 2.78 -6.76 -7.39
N ILE A 111 2.44 -7.67 -8.32
CA ILE A 111 3.40 -8.25 -9.27
C ILE A 111 3.96 -7.18 -10.21
N ALA A 112 3.12 -6.26 -10.69
CA ALA A 112 3.57 -5.15 -11.51
C ALA A 112 4.52 -4.23 -10.73
N ALA A 113 4.18 -3.92 -9.47
CA ALA A 113 5.01 -3.14 -8.58
C ALA A 113 6.34 -3.84 -8.27
N SER A 114 6.35 -5.13 -7.92
CA SER A 114 7.57 -5.87 -7.62
C SER A 114 8.52 -6.02 -8.81
N ARG A 115 8.01 -5.80 -10.04
CA ARG A 115 8.77 -5.80 -11.28
C ARG A 115 9.17 -4.39 -11.74
N GLY A 116 8.90 -3.35 -10.95
CA GLY A 116 9.22 -1.96 -11.28
C GLY A 116 8.40 -1.39 -12.45
N LEU A 117 7.21 -1.93 -12.71
CA LEU A 117 6.34 -1.49 -13.83
C LEU A 117 5.41 -0.33 -13.47
N LEU A 118 5.47 0.17 -12.23
CA LEU A 118 4.72 1.33 -11.81
C LEU A 118 5.50 2.63 -12.09
N PRO A 119 4.81 3.75 -12.33
CA PRO A 119 5.49 5.02 -12.55
C PRO A 119 6.24 5.45 -11.29
N LYS A 120 7.39 6.10 -11.45
CA LYS A 120 8.14 6.69 -10.36
C LYS A 120 7.86 8.19 -10.30
N GLU A 121 7.52 8.70 -9.12
CA GLU A 121 7.35 10.13 -8.90
C GLU A 121 8.72 10.79 -8.85
N MET A 122 8.95 11.75 -9.75
CA MET A 122 10.19 12.52 -9.87
C MET A 122 9.99 13.99 -9.50
N ARG A 123 8.74 14.44 -9.31
CA ARG A 123 8.46 15.81 -8.89
C ARG A 123 8.75 15.97 -7.40
N ALA A 124 9.34 17.09 -7.03
CA ALA A 124 9.55 17.44 -5.63
C ALA A 124 8.21 17.64 -4.89
N ASP A 125 8.17 17.24 -3.63
CA ASP A 125 7.04 17.56 -2.75
C ASP A 125 7.05 19.05 -2.39
N PRO A 126 5.87 19.70 -2.30
CA PRO A 126 5.77 21.08 -1.81
C PRO A 126 6.38 21.19 -0.39
N PRO A 127 7.22 22.20 -0.10
CA PRO A 127 7.90 22.31 1.19
C PRO A 127 6.98 22.35 2.40
N GLY A 128 5.76 22.89 2.26
CA GLY A 128 4.75 22.93 3.32
C GLY A 128 4.22 21.55 3.74
N LEU A 129 4.47 20.51 2.94
CA LEU A 129 4.11 19.13 3.29
C LEU A 129 5.20 18.41 4.09
N ASN A 130 6.43 18.93 4.11
CA ASN A 130 7.54 18.30 4.82
C ASN A 130 7.31 18.32 6.32
N LEU A 131 7.58 17.19 6.99
CA LEU A 131 7.52 17.12 8.45
C LEU A 131 8.56 16.24 9.10
N GLU A 132 8.90 16.58 10.34
CA GLU A 132 9.75 15.75 11.19
C GLU A 132 8.90 15.06 12.25
N LEU A 133 9.02 13.75 12.33
CA LEU A 133 8.37 12.93 13.33
C LEU A 133 9.27 11.75 13.69
N TRP A 134 9.38 11.44 14.99
CA TRP A 134 10.24 10.38 15.51
C TRP A 134 11.72 10.49 15.08
N GLY A 135 12.24 11.72 14.97
CA GLY A 135 13.61 11.98 14.50
C GLY A 135 13.83 11.68 13.01
N ARG A 136 12.75 11.51 12.24
CA ARG A 136 12.78 11.21 10.80
C ARG A 136 12.12 12.33 10.00
N LYS A 137 12.70 12.68 8.86
CA LYS A 137 12.11 13.64 7.91
C LYS A 137 11.23 12.91 6.90
N PHE A 138 9.94 13.21 6.93
CA PHE A 138 8.94 12.84 5.92
C PHE A 138 8.86 13.96 4.88
N SER A 139 8.93 13.61 3.59
CA SER A 139 8.78 14.58 2.50
C SER A 139 7.32 15.03 2.30
N ASN A 140 6.36 14.21 2.72
CA ASN A 140 4.94 14.53 2.75
C ASN A 140 4.23 13.63 3.78
N PRO A 141 3.02 14.00 4.26
CA PRO A 141 2.33 13.23 5.29
C PRO A 141 1.50 12.07 4.74
N ILE A 142 1.52 11.80 3.43
CA ILE A 142 0.63 10.82 2.79
C ILE A 142 1.35 9.49 2.65
N GLY A 143 0.81 8.46 3.28
CA GLY A 143 1.36 7.10 3.25
C GLY A 143 0.39 6.03 2.77
N LEU A 144 0.95 4.88 2.43
CA LEU A 144 0.19 3.67 2.10
C LEU A 144 -0.10 2.87 3.37
N ALA A 145 -1.37 2.55 3.61
CA ALA A 145 -1.79 1.76 4.78
C ALA A 145 -1.38 0.27 4.67
N ALA A 146 -1.21 -0.40 5.82
CA ALA A 146 -1.06 -1.85 5.85
C ALA A 146 -2.20 -2.59 5.15
N GLY A 147 -1.86 -3.78 4.70
CA GLY A 147 -2.73 -4.71 3.99
C GLY A 147 -2.54 -4.65 2.48
N PHE A 148 -1.88 -3.62 1.94
CA PHE A 148 -1.61 -3.53 0.52
C PHE A 148 -0.41 -4.41 0.15
N ASP A 149 0.80 -4.09 0.61
CA ASP A 149 1.96 -4.99 0.46
C ASP A 149 2.15 -5.84 1.72
N LYS A 150 1.39 -6.93 1.83
CA LYS A 150 1.41 -7.79 3.03
C LYS A 150 2.74 -8.47 3.27
N ASN A 151 3.50 -8.74 2.20
CA ASN A 151 4.65 -9.63 2.25
C ASN A 151 5.95 -8.96 1.78
N ALA A 152 6.00 -7.62 1.80
CA ALA A 152 7.15 -6.80 1.39
C ALA A 152 7.66 -7.11 -0.03
N GLN A 153 6.76 -7.38 -0.97
CA GLN A 153 7.12 -7.73 -2.34
C GLN A 153 7.52 -6.50 -3.18
N ALA A 154 7.04 -5.31 -2.84
CA ALA A 154 7.11 -4.15 -3.72
C ALA A 154 7.43 -2.82 -3.01
N VAL A 155 8.04 -2.86 -1.82
CA VAL A 155 8.31 -1.68 -0.99
C VAL A 155 9.01 -0.55 -1.76
N GLU A 156 10.09 -0.86 -2.50
CA GLU A 156 10.83 0.16 -3.27
C GLU A 156 9.95 0.87 -4.29
N SER A 157 9.22 0.10 -5.10
CA SER A 157 8.37 0.66 -6.14
C SER A 157 7.18 1.41 -5.56
N LEU A 158 6.63 0.96 -4.43
CA LEU A 158 5.55 1.66 -3.74
C LEU A 158 6.01 2.99 -3.15
N LEU A 159 7.17 3.04 -2.47
CA LEU A 159 7.78 4.30 -2.05
C LEU A 159 8.08 5.20 -3.24
N GLY A 160 8.55 4.62 -4.35
CA GLY A 160 8.81 5.30 -5.61
C GLY A 160 7.58 5.96 -6.25
N LEU A 161 6.35 5.61 -5.87
CA LEU A 161 5.14 6.29 -6.34
C LEU A 161 4.96 7.70 -5.74
N GLY A 162 5.79 8.11 -4.78
CA GLY A 162 5.73 9.43 -4.14
C GLY A 162 4.94 9.46 -2.83
N PHE A 163 4.71 8.31 -2.20
CA PHE A 163 4.26 8.24 -0.81
C PHE A 163 5.40 8.71 0.12
N GLY A 164 5.06 9.51 1.15
CA GLY A 164 6.02 9.86 2.19
C GLY A 164 6.43 8.65 3.06
N PHE A 165 5.55 7.65 3.16
CA PHE A 165 5.83 6.39 3.86
C PHE A 165 4.94 5.24 3.38
N VAL A 166 5.39 4.00 3.57
CA VAL A 166 4.64 2.77 3.25
C VAL A 166 4.60 1.86 4.46
N GLU A 167 3.42 1.32 4.78
CA GLU A 167 3.26 0.30 5.83
C GLU A 167 2.99 -1.07 5.20
N ILE A 168 3.89 -2.04 5.40
CA ILE A 168 3.70 -3.43 4.97
C ILE A 168 2.87 -4.23 5.99
N GLY A 169 2.49 -5.46 5.66
CA GLY A 169 1.84 -6.39 6.58
C GLY A 169 0.31 -6.27 6.59
N SER A 170 -0.41 -6.75 7.60
CA SER A 170 0.12 -7.37 8.82
C SER A 170 0.83 -8.69 8.55
N VAL A 171 2.07 -8.79 9.04
CA VAL A 171 2.90 -9.99 8.95
C VAL A 171 2.67 -10.85 10.19
N THR A 172 2.46 -12.15 10.01
CA THR A 172 2.32 -13.11 11.11
C THR A 172 3.58 -13.95 11.26
N PRO A 173 3.89 -14.50 12.44
CA PRO A 173 5.06 -15.38 12.64
C PRO A 173 5.14 -16.52 11.62
N VAL A 174 4.15 -17.40 11.61
CA VAL A 174 4.07 -18.49 10.63
C VAL A 174 3.24 -18.09 9.42
N PRO A 175 3.50 -18.66 8.23
CA PRO A 175 2.67 -18.45 7.05
C PRO A 175 1.22 -18.89 7.31
N GLN A 176 0.27 -18.16 6.73
CA GLN A 176 -1.13 -18.56 6.72
C GLN A 176 -1.87 -18.01 5.49
N GLU A 177 -2.75 -18.81 4.92
CA GLU A 177 -3.53 -18.46 3.71
C GLU A 177 -4.58 -17.37 3.96
N GLY A 178 -5.01 -17.17 5.21
CA GLY A 178 -6.14 -16.35 5.60
C GLY A 178 -7.49 -17.08 5.48
N ASN A 179 -8.59 -16.34 5.45
CA ASN A 179 -9.93 -16.92 5.34
C ASN A 179 -10.27 -17.32 3.89
N PRO A 180 -11.24 -18.24 3.67
CA PRO A 180 -11.64 -18.70 2.34
C PRO A 180 -12.08 -17.58 1.39
N LYS A 181 -11.87 -17.77 0.08
CA LYS A 181 -12.30 -16.85 -0.99
C LYS A 181 -13.74 -17.14 -1.44
N PRO A 182 -14.50 -16.15 -1.97
CA PRO A 182 -14.16 -14.73 -2.08
C PRO A 182 -14.17 -14.02 -0.73
N ARG A 183 -13.26 -13.05 -0.56
CA ARG A 183 -13.02 -12.37 0.72
C ARG A 183 -12.74 -10.87 0.60
N ILE A 184 -12.85 -10.31 -0.61
CA ILE A 184 -12.72 -8.88 -0.89
C ILE A 184 -13.83 -8.51 -1.88
N PHE A 185 -14.68 -7.57 -1.48
CA PHE A 185 -15.87 -7.14 -2.20
C PHE A 185 -15.77 -5.65 -2.47
N ARG A 186 -15.94 -5.24 -3.74
CA ARG A 186 -15.85 -3.84 -4.17
C ARG A 186 -17.25 -3.24 -4.28
N LEU A 187 -17.50 -2.23 -3.44
CA LEU A 187 -18.69 -1.40 -3.42
C LEU A 187 -18.34 -0.10 -4.17
N ARG A 188 -18.37 -0.16 -5.51
CA ARG A 188 -17.80 0.90 -6.35
C ARG A 188 -18.56 2.22 -6.26
N PRO A 189 -19.91 2.24 -6.38
CA PRO A 189 -20.66 3.49 -6.26
C PRO A 189 -20.37 4.21 -4.94
N GLU A 190 -20.13 3.45 -3.87
CA GLU A 190 -19.88 3.95 -2.53
C GLU A 190 -18.40 4.28 -2.27
N GLY A 191 -17.50 4.00 -3.21
CA GLY A 191 -16.06 4.17 -3.01
C GLY A 191 -15.51 3.32 -1.85
N ALA A 192 -16.04 2.11 -1.68
CA ALA A 192 -15.84 1.28 -0.51
C ALA A 192 -15.40 -0.15 -0.82
N VAL A 193 -14.83 -0.83 0.18
CA VAL A 193 -14.44 -2.24 0.12
C VAL A 193 -14.87 -2.92 1.40
N ILE A 194 -15.48 -4.11 1.30
CA ILE A 194 -15.64 -5.03 2.43
C ILE A 194 -14.60 -6.14 2.28
N ASN A 195 -13.87 -6.45 3.34
CA ASN A 195 -12.91 -7.54 3.31
C ASN A 195 -12.94 -8.40 4.57
N ARG A 196 -12.70 -9.71 4.38
CA ARG A 196 -12.56 -10.71 5.43
C ARG A 196 -11.28 -11.52 5.30
N CYS A 197 -10.16 -10.90 4.91
CA CYS A 197 -8.91 -11.60 4.57
C CYS A 197 -8.35 -12.47 5.71
N GLY A 198 -8.38 -12.00 6.97
CA GLY A 198 -7.88 -12.75 8.13
C GLY A 198 -6.36 -12.96 8.13
N PHE A 199 -5.58 -11.89 7.94
CA PHE A 199 -4.11 -11.90 7.95
C PHE A 199 -3.47 -12.98 7.07
N ASN A 200 -3.84 -13.06 5.79
CA ASN A 200 -3.07 -13.87 4.85
C ASN A 200 -1.64 -13.32 4.73
N SER A 201 -0.64 -14.14 5.06
CA SER A 201 0.76 -13.73 5.18
C SER A 201 1.69 -14.90 4.83
N GLU A 202 2.84 -14.60 4.23
CA GLU A 202 3.89 -15.59 3.94
C GLU A 202 4.84 -15.83 5.11
N GLY A 203 4.58 -15.25 6.30
CA GLY A 203 5.37 -15.46 7.51
C GLY A 203 6.55 -14.49 7.66
N ILE A 204 7.00 -14.28 8.89
CA ILE A 204 8.10 -13.35 9.20
C ILE A 204 9.41 -13.74 8.51
N VAL A 205 9.70 -15.03 8.32
CA VAL A 205 10.94 -15.51 7.69
C VAL A 205 11.03 -15.05 6.24
N VAL A 206 9.94 -15.21 5.47
CA VAL A 206 9.91 -14.81 4.05
C VAL A 206 9.99 -13.30 3.92
N VAL A 207 9.27 -12.57 4.76
CA VAL A 207 9.28 -11.11 4.76
C VAL A 207 10.66 -10.57 5.16
N ALA A 208 11.30 -11.14 6.19
CA ALA A 208 12.65 -10.76 6.61
C ALA A 208 13.67 -10.95 5.48
N LYS A 209 13.60 -12.07 4.74
CA LYS A 209 14.47 -12.31 3.58
C LYS A 209 14.30 -11.24 2.50
N ARG A 210 13.07 -10.83 2.20
CA ARG A 210 12.79 -9.79 1.20
C ARG A 210 13.28 -8.42 1.65
N LEU A 211 12.98 -8.05 2.90
CA LEU A 211 13.44 -6.79 3.48
C LEU A 211 14.96 -6.73 3.57
N GLY A 212 15.61 -7.83 3.96
CA GLY A 212 17.07 -7.93 4.00
C GLY A 212 17.71 -7.76 2.62
N ALA A 213 17.14 -8.37 1.57
CA ALA A 213 17.63 -8.21 0.19
C ALA A 213 17.49 -6.75 -0.30
N GLN A 214 16.34 -6.11 -0.04
CA GLN A 214 16.11 -4.71 -0.40
C GLN A 214 17.02 -3.77 0.39
N HIS A 215 17.16 -3.99 1.70
CA HIS A 215 18.02 -3.19 2.56
C HIS A 215 19.51 -3.30 2.15
N GLY A 216 19.97 -4.52 1.84
CA GLY A 216 21.34 -4.75 1.36
C GLY A 216 21.64 -4.03 0.03
N LYS A 217 20.70 -4.09 -0.92
CA LYS A 217 20.80 -3.37 -2.20
C LYS A 217 20.93 -1.86 -2.00
N ARG A 218 20.08 -1.27 -1.17
CA ARG A 218 20.09 0.19 -0.88
C ARG A 218 21.38 0.64 -0.21
N LYS A 219 21.88 -0.13 0.77
CA LYS A 219 23.13 0.19 1.45
C LYS A 219 24.31 0.25 0.46
N MET A 220 24.33 -0.63 -0.54
CA MET A 220 25.36 -0.60 -1.60
C MET A 220 25.23 0.65 -2.50
N GLU A 221 23.99 1.02 -2.87
CA GLU A 221 23.72 2.22 -3.67
C GLU A 221 24.12 3.51 -2.93
N GLU A 222 23.81 3.62 -1.63
CA GLU A 222 24.19 4.77 -0.79
C GLU A 222 25.70 4.89 -0.61
N THR A 223 26.43 3.79 -0.38
CA THR A 223 27.90 3.83 -0.29
C THR A 223 28.58 4.22 -1.60
N SER A 224 27.87 4.11 -2.73
CA SER A 224 28.36 4.50 -4.05
C SER A 224 28.05 5.97 -4.39
N ALA A 225 27.18 6.63 -3.63
CA ALA A 225 26.83 8.04 -3.78
C ALA A 225 27.63 8.90 -2.79
N SER A 226 28.11 10.07 -3.24
CA SER A 226 28.93 10.96 -2.39
C SER A 226 28.13 11.51 -1.21
N PRO A 227 28.66 11.49 0.03
CA PRO A 227 27.91 11.93 1.20
C PRO A 227 27.69 13.44 1.16
N THR A 228 26.43 13.87 1.07
CA THR A 228 26.06 15.27 1.30
C THR A 228 25.91 15.49 2.80
N SER A 229 26.88 16.20 3.38
CA SER A 229 26.87 16.66 4.77
C SER A 229 25.68 17.60 5.02
N GLY A 230 24.84 17.31 6.02
CA GLY A 230 23.80 18.25 6.47
C GLY A 230 22.90 17.77 7.62
N ASN A 231 23.00 18.46 8.77
CA ASN A 231 22.08 18.55 9.92
C ASN A 231 21.25 17.32 10.36
N GLY A 232 21.70 16.69 11.46
CA GLY A 232 20.93 16.15 12.61
C GLY A 232 19.85 15.09 12.36
N ALA A 233 18.85 15.41 11.55
CA ALA A 233 17.71 14.53 11.26
C ALA A 233 17.87 13.88 9.88
N LYS A 234 17.81 12.54 9.84
CA LYS A 234 18.02 11.74 8.63
C LYS A 234 16.87 11.95 7.63
N HIS A 235 17.23 12.13 6.36
CA HIS A 235 16.27 12.17 5.27
C HIS A 235 15.88 10.74 4.89
N GLY A 236 14.59 10.42 4.95
CA GLY A 236 14.11 9.05 4.69
C GLY A 236 14.26 8.09 5.87
N GLY A 237 14.30 6.80 5.57
CA GLY A 237 14.32 5.71 6.53
C GLY A 237 15.28 4.59 6.18
N LYS A 238 15.27 3.51 6.94
CA LYS A 238 16.01 2.26 6.67
C LYS A 238 15.60 1.63 5.34
N ALA A 239 14.50 2.12 4.74
CA ALA A 239 14.06 1.78 3.41
C ALA A 239 14.55 2.70 2.27
N GLY A 240 15.55 3.56 2.53
CA GLY A 240 16.10 4.53 1.57
C GLY A 240 15.44 5.90 1.75
N PRO A 241 15.19 6.69 0.70
CA PRO A 241 14.57 8.02 0.85
C PRO A 241 13.15 7.98 1.42
N GLY A 242 12.50 6.81 1.42
CA GLY A 242 11.16 6.61 1.97
C GLY A 242 11.16 5.89 3.32
N ILE A 243 10.10 6.11 4.10
CA ILE A 243 9.95 5.56 5.46
C ILE A 243 9.09 4.28 5.43
N LEU A 244 9.56 3.21 6.06
CA LEU A 244 8.91 1.90 6.11
C LEU A 244 8.33 1.57 7.49
N GLY A 245 7.01 1.45 7.54
CA GLY A 245 6.30 0.83 8.64
C GLY A 245 6.21 -0.68 8.50
N VAL A 246 6.48 -1.43 9.57
CA VAL A 246 6.24 -2.87 9.61
C VAL A 246 5.08 -3.17 10.55
N ASN A 247 3.95 -3.59 9.96
CA ASN A 247 2.77 -3.96 10.71
C ASN A 247 2.81 -5.45 11.09
N LEU A 248 2.75 -5.72 12.40
CA LEU A 248 2.79 -7.05 12.96
C LEU A 248 1.37 -7.51 13.30
N GLY A 249 1.11 -8.81 13.16
CA GLY A 249 -0.14 -9.44 13.57
C GLY A 249 0.11 -10.82 14.18
N LYS A 250 -0.89 -11.33 14.91
CA LYS A 250 -0.88 -12.69 15.44
C LYS A 250 -1.37 -13.70 14.40
N ASN A 251 -0.88 -14.93 14.48
CA ASN A 251 -1.46 -16.06 13.76
C ASN A 251 -2.87 -16.38 14.26
N LYS A 252 -3.74 -16.85 13.35
CA LYS A 252 -5.16 -17.12 13.64
C LYS A 252 -5.32 -18.13 14.79
N THR A 253 -4.50 -19.18 14.79
CA THR A 253 -4.52 -20.30 15.75
C THR A 253 -3.62 -20.07 16.97
N SER A 254 -2.87 -18.96 17.04
CA SER A 254 -2.01 -18.69 18.18
C SER A 254 -2.82 -18.32 19.42
N GLU A 255 -2.52 -19.03 20.52
CA GLU A 255 -3.10 -18.81 21.85
C GLU A 255 -2.41 -17.64 22.57
N ASP A 256 -1.07 -17.55 22.47
CA ASP A 256 -0.29 -16.43 23.02
C ASP A 256 -0.06 -15.38 21.94
N ALA A 257 -1.01 -14.44 21.84
CA ALA A 257 -0.89 -13.31 20.93
C ALA A 257 0.39 -12.49 21.18
N ALA A 258 0.83 -12.34 22.44
CA ALA A 258 1.99 -11.52 22.76
C ALA A 258 3.29 -12.16 22.25
N ALA A 259 3.42 -13.48 22.36
CA ALA A 259 4.56 -14.22 21.81
C ALA A 259 4.70 -14.02 20.28
N ASP A 260 3.58 -13.96 19.55
CA ASP A 260 3.60 -13.69 18.11
C ASP A 260 4.14 -12.29 17.78
N PHE A 261 3.70 -11.27 18.51
CA PHE A 261 4.20 -9.91 18.32
C PHE A 261 5.69 -9.80 18.69
N VAL A 262 6.13 -10.46 19.77
CA VAL A 262 7.53 -10.51 20.20
C VAL A 262 8.41 -11.15 19.10
N GLN A 263 8.00 -12.29 18.53
CA GLN A 263 8.72 -12.90 17.41
C GLN A 263 8.81 -11.96 16.20
N GLY A 264 7.71 -11.25 15.91
CA GLY A 264 7.69 -10.23 14.86
C GLY A 264 8.70 -9.11 15.11
N VAL A 265 8.79 -8.61 16.35
CA VAL A 265 9.80 -7.62 16.75
C VAL A 265 11.21 -8.17 16.58
N HIS A 266 11.55 -9.31 17.17
CA HIS A 266 12.90 -9.88 17.09
C HIS A 266 13.36 -10.11 15.65
N THR A 267 12.44 -10.44 14.75
CA THR A 267 12.76 -10.77 13.37
C THR A 267 12.81 -9.56 12.44
N LEU A 268 11.84 -8.64 12.55
CA LEU A 268 11.59 -7.61 11.53
C LEU A 268 11.97 -6.19 11.96
N SER A 269 12.15 -5.94 13.26
CA SER A 269 12.38 -4.58 13.79
C SER A 269 13.63 -3.89 13.23
N GLN A 270 14.68 -4.65 12.92
CA GLN A 270 15.90 -4.12 12.32
C GLN A 270 15.66 -3.41 10.97
N PHE A 271 14.63 -3.84 10.21
CA PHE A 271 14.29 -3.28 8.90
C PHE A 271 13.27 -2.13 8.97
N ALA A 272 12.63 -1.95 10.12
CA ALA A 272 11.52 -1.02 10.29
C ALA A 272 11.99 0.38 10.69
N ASP A 273 11.34 1.40 10.12
CA ASP A 273 11.43 2.79 10.59
C ASP A 273 10.43 3.10 11.68
N TYR A 274 9.32 2.34 11.72
CA TYR A 274 8.41 2.21 12.86
C TYR A 274 7.71 0.85 12.82
N LEU A 275 7.32 0.36 13.98
CA LEU A 275 6.60 -0.90 14.19
C LEU A 275 5.15 -0.63 14.54
N VAL A 276 4.25 -1.53 14.14
CA VAL A 276 2.82 -1.43 14.47
C VAL A 276 2.32 -2.74 15.08
N ILE A 277 1.74 -2.66 16.27
CA ILE A 277 0.95 -3.73 16.87
C ILE A 277 -0.48 -3.62 16.33
N ASN A 278 -0.90 -4.56 15.47
CA ASN A 278 -2.26 -4.58 14.96
C ASN A 278 -3.19 -5.44 15.82
N VAL A 279 -3.97 -4.76 16.66
CA VAL A 279 -4.99 -5.35 17.54
C VAL A 279 -6.43 -5.12 17.03
N SER A 280 -6.60 -4.61 15.81
CA SER A 280 -7.87 -4.01 15.37
C SER A 280 -8.55 -4.68 14.18
N SER A 281 -7.93 -5.68 13.56
CA SER A 281 -8.57 -6.45 12.48
C SER A 281 -9.86 -7.13 12.98
N PRO A 282 -11.02 -6.93 12.31
CA PRO A 282 -12.25 -7.68 12.62
C PRO A 282 -12.20 -9.14 12.12
N ASN A 283 -11.19 -9.49 11.33
CA ASN A 283 -11.15 -10.74 10.56
C ASN A 283 -10.34 -11.85 11.24
N THR A 284 -9.77 -11.56 12.40
CA THR A 284 -9.01 -12.50 13.24
C THR A 284 -9.77 -12.66 14.56
N PRO A 285 -10.37 -13.83 14.84
CA PRO A 285 -11.18 -14.04 16.03
C PRO A 285 -10.47 -13.63 17.32
N GLY A 286 -11.19 -12.94 18.20
CA GLY A 286 -10.69 -12.51 19.52
C GLY A 286 -9.67 -11.37 19.49
N LEU A 287 -9.12 -10.98 18.34
CA LEU A 287 -8.04 -9.99 18.26
C LEU A 287 -8.44 -8.63 18.87
N ARG A 288 -9.64 -8.14 18.56
CA ARG A 288 -10.12 -6.85 19.08
C ARG A 288 -10.30 -6.80 20.59
N LYS A 289 -10.38 -7.95 21.27
CA LYS A 289 -10.40 -8.03 22.75
C LYS A 289 -9.08 -7.59 23.36
N LEU A 290 -7.97 -7.60 22.59
CA LEU A 290 -6.67 -7.10 23.04
C LEU A 290 -6.64 -5.57 23.22
N GLN A 291 -7.68 -4.84 22.78
CA GLN A 291 -7.80 -3.40 22.98
C GLN A 291 -8.32 -3.02 24.37
N GLY A 292 -8.80 -3.98 25.16
CA GLY A 292 -9.19 -3.73 26.55
C GLY A 292 -7.99 -3.29 27.40
N ARG A 293 -8.22 -2.39 28.37
CA ARG A 293 -7.17 -1.69 29.13
C ARG A 293 -6.03 -2.59 29.61
N LYS A 294 -6.39 -3.69 30.30
CA LYS A 294 -5.40 -4.62 30.87
C LYS A 294 -4.65 -5.36 29.77
N GLN A 295 -5.38 -5.93 28.82
CA GLN A 295 -4.82 -6.72 27.72
C GLN A 295 -3.87 -5.88 26.86
N LEU A 296 -4.26 -4.65 26.53
CA LEU A 296 -3.45 -3.74 25.75
C LEU A 296 -2.18 -3.34 26.52
N LYS A 297 -2.32 -2.99 27.81
CA LYS A 297 -1.18 -2.64 28.67
C LYS A 297 -0.17 -3.78 28.76
N ASP A 298 -0.63 -5.00 29.01
CA ASP A 298 0.23 -6.17 29.15
C ASP A 298 0.91 -6.53 27.83
N LEU A 299 0.18 -6.45 26.71
CA LEU A 299 0.73 -6.67 25.37
C LEU A 299 1.79 -5.64 25.02
N VAL A 300 1.48 -4.35 25.15
CA VAL A 300 2.42 -3.26 24.81
C VAL A 300 3.68 -3.37 25.64
N LYS A 301 3.59 -3.64 26.95
CA LYS A 301 4.77 -3.84 27.81
C LYS A 301 5.68 -4.96 27.32
N LYS A 302 5.12 -6.13 26.97
CA LYS A 302 5.90 -7.26 26.45
C LYS A 302 6.57 -6.92 25.13
N VAL A 303 5.86 -6.26 24.22
CA VAL A 303 6.39 -5.89 22.90
C VAL A 303 7.43 -4.78 22.99
N GLN A 304 7.24 -3.78 23.87
CA GLN A 304 8.25 -2.76 24.18
C GLN A 304 9.50 -3.39 24.77
N ALA A 305 9.37 -4.28 25.77
CA ALA A 305 10.52 -4.97 26.35
C ALA A 305 11.31 -5.76 25.29
N ALA A 306 10.61 -6.52 24.43
CA ALA A 306 11.25 -7.26 23.34
C ALA A 306 11.92 -6.36 22.29
N ARG A 307 11.44 -5.13 22.11
CA ARG A 307 12.08 -4.14 21.23
C ARG A 307 13.31 -3.55 21.93
N ASP A 308 13.16 -3.15 23.18
CA ASP A 308 14.16 -2.38 23.90
C ASP A 308 15.36 -3.25 24.34
N GLU A 309 15.19 -4.58 24.43
CA GLU A 309 16.30 -5.53 24.69
C GLU A 309 17.18 -5.81 23.46
N MET A 310 16.73 -5.44 22.26
CA MET A 310 17.51 -5.61 21.03
C MET A 310 18.70 -4.65 21.00
N GLN A 311 19.76 -5.04 20.28
CA GLN A 311 20.92 -4.17 20.09
C GLN A 311 20.64 -3.12 19.01
N TRP A 312 20.61 -1.85 19.41
CA TRP A 312 20.38 -0.73 18.52
C TRP A 312 21.67 0.04 18.23
N ALA A 313 21.77 0.55 17.00
CA ALA A 313 22.75 1.56 16.65
C ALA A 313 22.38 2.91 17.31
N GLU A 314 23.14 3.98 17.00
CA GLU A 314 22.92 5.33 17.55
C GLU A 314 21.48 5.86 17.36
N GLU A 315 20.76 5.38 16.34
CA GLU A 315 19.35 5.74 16.09
C GLU A 315 18.37 5.22 17.14
N GLY A 316 18.79 4.25 17.97
CA GLY A 316 17.92 3.62 18.96
C GLY A 316 16.84 2.70 18.35
N PRO A 317 15.86 2.27 19.17
CA PRO A 317 14.77 1.42 18.73
C PRO A 317 13.82 2.14 17.76
N PRO A 318 13.18 1.43 16.83
CA PRO A 318 12.12 2.01 16.02
C PRO A 318 10.90 2.39 16.90
N PRO A 319 10.23 3.52 16.62
CA PRO A 319 8.93 3.87 17.20
C PRO A 319 7.94 2.70 17.16
N LEU A 320 7.19 2.50 18.25
CA LEU A 320 6.19 1.45 18.38
C LEU A 320 4.80 2.06 18.49
N LEU A 321 3.96 1.73 17.51
CA LEU A 321 2.61 2.22 17.38
C LEU A 321 1.59 1.10 17.64
N VAL A 322 0.37 1.49 17.98
CA VAL A 322 -0.78 0.58 18.04
C VAL A 322 -1.83 1.03 17.03
N LYS A 323 -2.34 0.10 16.22
CA LYS A 323 -3.46 0.36 15.30
C LYS A 323 -4.77 -0.08 15.92
N ILE A 324 -5.70 0.86 16.11
CA ILE A 324 -6.97 0.63 16.81
C ILE A 324 -8.17 0.56 15.86
N SER A 325 -9.26 -0.03 16.34
CA SER A 325 -10.53 -0.16 15.63
C SER A 325 -11.34 1.14 15.74
N PRO A 326 -12.17 1.48 14.74
CA PRO A 326 -13.16 2.54 14.90
C PRO A 326 -14.38 2.12 15.73
N ASP A 327 -14.53 0.82 16.01
CA ASP A 327 -15.72 0.25 16.66
C ASP A 327 -15.47 0.13 18.17
N LEU A 328 -15.32 1.28 18.84
CA LEU A 328 -14.95 1.39 20.25
C LEU A 328 -15.93 2.28 21.00
N SER A 329 -16.22 1.94 22.26
CA SER A 329 -16.99 2.82 23.14
C SER A 329 -16.12 3.99 23.62
N LYS A 330 -16.76 5.03 24.20
CA LYS A 330 -16.03 6.15 24.82
C LYS A 330 -15.09 5.68 25.93
N GLN A 331 -15.51 4.69 26.72
CA GLN A 331 -14.67 4.13 27.79
C GLN A 331 -13.47 3.37 27.22
N ASP A 332 -13.65 2.64 26.12
CA ASP A 332 -12.52 1.97 25.45
C ASP A 332 -11.49 2.99 24.94
N LEU A 333 -11.93 4.11 24.37
CA LEU A 333 -11.04 5.19 23.92
C LEU A 333 -10.26 5.82 25.07
N ASP A 334 -10.94 6.12 26.20
CA ASP A 334 -10.30 6.63 27.42
C ASP A 334 -9.23 5.65 27.95
N ASP A 335 -9.58 4.36 28.03
CA ASP A 335 -8.68 3.31 28.48
C ASP A 335 -7.45 3.16 27.57
N ILE A 336 -7.64 3.19 26.24
CA ILE A 336 -6.55 3.13 25.27
C ILE A 336 -5.66 4.38 25.38
N ALA A 337 -6.25 5.57 25.51
CA ALA A 337 -5.50 6.81 25.66
C ALA A 337 -4.65 6.82 26.93
N MET A 338 -5.21 6.35 28.05
CA MET A 338 -4.47 6.18 29.31
C MET A 338 -3.29 5.21 29.15
N VAL A 339 -3.50 4.06 28.49
CA VAL A 339 -2.41 3.10 28.23
C VAL A 339 -1.34 3.73 27.34
N ALA A 340 -1.73 4.39 26.25
CA ALA A 340 -0.80 5.02 25.32
C ALA A 340 0.07 6.08 25.99
N VAL A 341 -0.54 6.98 26.78
CA VAL A 341 0.20 8.03 27.50
C VAL A 341 1.07 7.44 28.62
N SER A 342 0.54 6.50 29.40
CA SER A 342 1.28 5.94 30.55
C SER A 342 2.47 5.08 30.15
N LEU A 343 2.39 4.36 29.03
CA LEU A 343 3.48 3.55 28.48
C LEU A 343 4.34 4.30 27.46
N ARG A 344 4.07 5.60 27.25
CA ARG A 344 4.79 6.44 26.27
C ARG A 344 4.84 5.76 24.89
N LEU A 345 3.69 5.29 24.40
CA LEU A 345 3.60 4.80 23.03
C LEU A 345 4.03 5.91 22.05
N ASP A 346 4.78 5.54 21.02
CA ASP A 346 5.34 6.51 20.09
C ASP A 346 4.27 7.05 19.12
N GLY A 347 3.15 6.34 18.95
CA GLY A 347 2.00 6.83 18.21
C GLY A 347 0.82 5.85 18.15
N LEU A 348 -0.27 6.29 17.54
CA LEU A 348 -1.45 5.47 17.27
C LEU A 348 -1.90 5.60 15.82
N ILE A 349 -2.44 4.52 15.26
CA ILE A 349 -3.05 4.53 13.92
C ILE A 349 -4.57 4.40 14.04
N ILE A 350 -5.28 5.41 13.54
CA ILE A 350 -6.71 5.61 13.73
C ILE A 350 -7.38 5.82 12.37
N SER A 351 -7.99 4.81 11.78
CA SER A 351 -8.32 3.50 12.33
C SER A 351 -8.18 2.37 11.31
N ASN A 352 -8.42 1.15 11.79
CA ASN A 352 -8.72 0.00 10.95
C ASN A 352 -10.13 0.11 10.34
N THR A 353 -10.53 -0.92 9.62
CA THR A 353 -11.88 -1.11 9.07
C THR A 353 -12.96 -1.22 10.15
N THR A 354 -14.20 -0.85 9.80
CA THR A 354 -15.38 -0.92 10.69
C THR A 354 -16.24 -2.15 10.39
N ILE A 355 -16.86 -2.74 11.41
CA ILE A 355 -17.91 -3.75 11.22
C ILE A 355 -19.29 -3.12 11.01
N SER A 356 -19.45 -1.84 11.30
CA SER A 356 -20.68 -1.10 11.06
C SER A 356 -21.01 -1.04 9.57
N ARG A 357 -22.30 -0.93 9.27
CA ARG A 357 -22.84 -0.76 7.91
C ARG A 357 -23.69 0.51 7.88
N PRO A 358 -23.08 1.68 7.62
CA PRO A 358 -23.83 2.93 7.55
C PRO A 358 -24.81 2.91 6.37
N ASP A 359 -25.86 3.73 6.42
CA ASP A 359 -26.92 3.78 5.42
C ASP A 359 -26.39 3.98 3.99
N SER A 360 -25.26 4.66 3.84
CA SER A 360 -24.59 4.89 2.55
C SER A 360 -24.20 3.60 1.82
N VAL A 361 -24.11 2.45 2.50
CA VAL A 361 -23.81 1.15 1.89
C VAL A 361 -24.98 0.18 1.90
N SER A 362 -26.14 0.57 2.44
CA SER A 362 -27.30 -0.31 2.65
C SER A 362 -27.85 -0.91 1.35
N ASN A 363 -27.84 -0.13 0.26
CA ASN A 363 -28.31 -0.57 -1.06
C ASN A 363 -27.30 -1.42 -1.85
N SER A 364 -26.12 -1.67 -1.29
CA SER A 364 -25.09 -2.44 -1.97
C SER A 364 -25.42 -3.93 -1.94
N PRO A 365 -25.21 -4.70 -3.04
CA PRO A 365 -25.41 -6.15 -3.03
C PRO A 365 -24.45 -6.89 -2.09
N PHE A 366 -23.42 -6.21 -1.59
CA PHE A 366 -22.45 -6.75 -0.63
C PHE A 366 -22.64 -6.21 0.79
N ALA A 367 -23.72 -5.46 1.07
CA ALA A 367 -23.93 -4.81 2.37
C ALA A 367 -23.87 -5.82 3.55
N GLU A 368 -24.43 -7.01 3.34
CA GLU A 368 -24.49 -8.10 4.34
C GLU A 368 -23.22 -8.95 4.42
N GLU A 369 -22.23 -8.72 3.55
CA GLU A 369 -20.99 -9.50 3.56
C GLU A 369 -20.25 -9.29 4.89
N ALA A 370 -19.86 -10.40 5.53
CA ALA A 370 -19.06 -10.37 6.75
C ALA A 370 -17.67 -9.76 6.49
N GLY A 371 -17.14 -9.11 7.52
CA GLY A 371 -15.79 -8.52 7.53
C GLY A 371 -15.82 -7.01 7.74
N GLY A 372 -14.64 -6.41 7.57
CA GLY A 372 -14.44 -4.97 7.77
C GLY A 372 -14.74 -4.16 6.50
N LEU A 373 -15.56 -3.12 6.66
CA LEU A 373 -15.80 -2.06 5.69
C LEU A 373 -14.68 -1.01 5.74
N SER A 374 -14.26 -0.57 4.56
CA SER A 374 -13.27 0.50 4.34
C SER A 374 -13.72 1.44 3.23
N GLY A 375 -13.00 2.54 3.04
CA GLY A 375 -13.29 3.53 2.00
C GLY A 375 -14.16 4.68 2.49
N LYS A 376 -14.76 5.43 1.56
CA LYS A 376 -15.41 6.72 1.83
C LYS A 376 -16.44 6.67 2.99
N PRO A 377 -17.29 5.62 3.13
CA PRO A 377 -18.27 5.52 4.21
C PRO A 377 -17.66 5.50 5.63
N VAL A 378 -16.37 5.20 5.75
CA VAL A 378 -15.66 5.12 7.05
C VAL A 378 -15.03 6.46 7.41
N PHE A 379 -15.04 7.45 6.52
CA PHE A 379 -14.34 8.72 6.72
C PHE A 379 -14.77 9.40 8.03
N ASP A 380 -16.07 9.67 8.20
CA ASP A 380 -16.57 10.37 9.39
C ASP A 380 -16.37 9.56 10.67
N ILE A 381 -16.65 8.25 10.64
CA ILE A 381 -16.46 7.36 11.79
C ILE A 381 -15.00 7.41 12.26
N SER A 382 -14.05 7.22 11.33
CA SER A 382 -12.63 7.21 11.68
C SER A 382 -12.09 8.60 12.02
N THR A 383 -12.66 9.69 11.48
CA THR A 383 -12.27 11.07 11.82
C THR A 383 -12.76 11.44 13.21
N ASN A 384 -13.95 11.00 13.60
CA ASN A 384 -14.46 11.18 14.96
C ASN A 384 -13.58 10.46 15.98
N VAL A 385 -13.20 9.20 15.75
CA VAL A 385 -12.28 8.48 16.65
C VAL A 385 -10.91 9.17 16.72
N LEU A 386 -10.40 9.67 15.60
CA LEU A 386 -9.13 10.41 15.55
C LEU A 386 -9.18 11.66 16.43
N LYS A 387 -10.22 12.48 16.27
CA LYS A 387 -10.48 13.66 17.11
C LYS A 387 -10.52 13.30 18.59
N GLU A 388 -11.34 12.31 18.97
CA GLU A 388 -11.50 11.95 20.38
C GLU A 388 -10.17 11.49 20.99
N MET A 389 -9.36 10.70 20.27
CA MET A 389 -8.03 10.29 20.73
C MET A 389 -7.05 11.45 20.82
N TYR A 390 -7.12 12.44 19.92
CA TYR A 390 -6.30 13.65 20.01
C TYR A 390 -6.59 14.43 21.29
N ILE A 391 -7.88 14.62 21.62
CA ILE A 391 -8.33 15.30 22.84
C ILE A 391 -7.91 14.51 24.08
N LEU A 392 -8.16 13.20 24.13
CA LEU A 392 -7.84 12.36 25.29
C LEU A 392 -6.33 12.28 25.56
N THR A 393 -5.52 12.23 24.51
CA THR A 393 -4.05 12.25 24.64
C THR A 393 -3.49 13.66 24.84
N ARG A 394 -4.30 14.71 24.65
CA ARG A 394 -3.92 16.13 24.67
C ARG A 394 -2.79 16.44 23.70
N GLY A 395 -2.87 15.85 22.50
CA GLY A 395 -1.85 15.99 21.45
C GLY A 395 -0.46 15.45 21.81
N ARG A 396 -0.29 14.74 22.94
CA ARG A 396 1.02 14.21 23.38
C ARG A 396 1.47 12.97 22.63
N ILE A 397 0.56 12.29 21.95
CA ILE A 397 0.82 11.08 21.18
C ILE A 397 0.57 11.39 19.71
N PRO A 398 1.59 11.27 18.83
CA PRO A 398 1.40 11.42 17.40
C PRO A 398 0.37 10.43 16.84
N LEU A 399 -0.52 10.91 15.97
CA LEU A 399 -1.59 10.10 15.40
C LEU A 399 -1.43 9.96 13.88
N ILE A 400 -1.64 8.76 13.36
CA ILE A 400 -1.81 8.50 11.92
C ILE A 400 -3.30 8.34 11.61
N GLY A 401 -3.87 9.24 10.82
CA GLY A 401 -5.24 9.15 10.34
C GLY A 401 -5.39 8.16 9.19
N CYS A 402 -6.25 7.15 9.33
CA CYS A 402 -6.50 6.11 8.34
C CYS A 402 -8.01 5.85 8.23
N GLY A 403 -8.55 5.84 7.01
CA GLY A 403 -9.97 5.54 6.77
C GLY A 403 -10.69 6.62 5.97
N GLY A 404 -11.20 6.22 4.81
CA GLY A 404 -12.05 7.05 3.95
C GLY A 404 -11.42 8.28 3.30
N VAL A 405 -10.09 8.43 3.37
CA VAL A 405 -9.39 9.55 2.74
C VAL A 405 -9.28 9.32 1.23
N SER A 406 -9.88 10.22 0.46
CA SER A 406 -9.95 10.16 -1.00
C SER A 406 -9.51 11.42 -1.74
N SER A 407 -9.27 12.52 -1.02
CA SER A 407 -8.83 13.82 -1.55
C SER A 407 -7.87 14.52 -0.58
N GLY A 408 -7.23 15.61 -1.03
CA GLY A 408 -6.43 16.48 -0.17
C GLY A 408 -7.26 17.14 0.93
N GLU A 409 -8.51 17.51 0.64
CA GLU A 409 -9.45 18.05 1.62
C GLU A 409 -9.79 17.02 2.71
N ASP A 410 -9.95 15.74 2.35
CA ASP A 410 -10.15 14.66 3.34
C ASP A 410 -8.91 14.49 4.23
N ALA A 411 -7.71 14.51 3.64
CA ALA A 411 -6.45 14.41 4.38
C ALA A 411 -6.26 15.62 5.32
N TYR A 412 -6.59 16.82 4.83
CA TYR A 412 -6.53 18.06 5.58
C TYR A 412 -7.46 18.03 6.81
N LYS A 413 -8.70 17.56 6.65
CA LYS A 413 -9.64 17.35 7.76
C LYS A 413 -9.11 16.37 8.81
N LYS A 414 -8.45 15.28 8.39
CA LYS A 414 -7.77 14.36 9.33
C LYS A 414 -6.67 15.10 10.09
N ILE A 415 -5.85 15.88 9.40
CA ILE A 415 -4.75 16.64 10.00
C ILE A 415 -5.27 17.64 11.03
N ARG A 416 -6.25 18.47 10.66
CA ARG A 416 -6.90 19.42 11.59
C ARG A 416 -7.59 18.73 12.78
N SER A 417 -8.02 17.49 12.61
CA SER A 417 -8.57 16.64 13.68
C SER A 417 -7.51 15.97 14.57
N GLY A 418 -6.22 16.16 14.30
CA GLY A 418 -5.13 15.70 15.16
C GLY A 418 -4.14 14.72 14.54
N ALA A 419 -4.32 14.32 13.28
CA ALA A 419 -3.35 13.46 12.59
C ALA A 419 -2.07 14.24 12.22
N SER A 420 -0.91 13.68 12.52
CA SER A 420 0.38 14.14 11.99
C SER A 420 0.67 13.53 10.61
N LEU A 421 0.23 12.29 10.39
CA LEU A 421 0.39 11.54 9.14
C LEU A 421 -0.96 10.98 8.70
N VAL A 422 -1.14 10.71 7.41
CA VAL A 422 -2.39 10.18 6.86
C VAL A 422 -2.10 8.97 5.97
N GLN A 423 -2.88 7.91 6.15
CA GLN A 423 -2.81 6.68 5.36
C GLN A 423 -4.00 6.55 4.41
N ILE A 424 -3.70 6.15 3.17
CA ILE A 424 -4.70 5.76 2.17
C ILE A 424 -4.58 4.28 1.80
N TYR A 425 -5.71 3.69 1.41
CA TYR A 425 -5.77 2.35 0.82
C TYR A 425 -6.85 2.31 -0.26
N THR A 426 -8.13 2.45 0.13
CA THR A 426 -9.25 2.20 -0.79
C THR A 426 -9.26 3.19 -1.95
N SER A 427 -8.93 4.45 -1.71
CA SER A 427 -8.76 5.46 -2.76
C SER A 427 -7.62 5.11 -3.72
N PHE A 428 -6.49 4.59 -3.23
CA PHE A 428 -5.40 4.10 -4.09
C PHE A 428 -5.81 2.85 -4.87
N ALA A 429 -6.51 1.90 -4.25
CA ALA A 429 -7.02 0.71 -4.92
C ALA A 429 -8.03 1.02 -6.04
N TYR A 430 -8.76 2.14 -5.94
CA TYR A 430 -9.70 2.59 -6.95
C TYR A 430 -9.17 3.65 -7.90
N GLY A 431 -8.23 4.49 -7.49
CA GLY A 431 -7.72 5.63 -8.26
C GLY A 431 -6.35 5.37 -8.90
N GLY A 432 -5.65 4.33 -8.47
CA GLY A 432 -4.29 4.02 -8.90
C GLY A 432 -3.25 5.07 -8.48
N PRO A 433 -2.04 5.01 -9.07
CA PRO A 433 -0.92 5.91 -8.75
C PRO A 433 -1.26 7.41 -8.80
N ALA A 434 -2.15 7.81 -9.72
CA ALA A 434 -2.49 9.21 -9.94
C ALA A 434 -3.13 9.91 -8.73
N VAL A 435 -3.68 9.17 -7.76
CA VAL A 435 -4.30 9.75 -6.56
C VAL A 435 -3.27 10.41 -5.65
N ILE A 436 -2.02 9.94 -5.65
CA ILE A 436 -0.98 10.37 -4.69
C ILE A 436 -0.58 11.84 -4.94
N PRO A 437 -0.09 12.23 -6.14
CA PRO A 437 0.23 13.63 -6.41
C PRO A 437 -0.99 14.54 -6.36
N GLN A 438 -2.18 14.02 -6.66
CA GLN A 438 -3.43 14.77 -6.57
C GLN A 438 -3.74 15.16 -5.12
N ILE A 439 -3.73 14.20 -4.19
CA ILE A 439 -3.97 14.47 -2.76
C ILE A 439 -2.93 15.44 -2.19
N LYS A 440 -1.65 15.31 -2.59
CA LYS A 440 -0.58 16.22 -2.14
C LYS A 440 -0.81 17.66 -2.59
N ALA A 441 -1.15 17.86 -3.86
CA ALA A 441 -1.45 19.19 -4.39
C ALA A 441 -2.67 19.82 -3.70
N GLU A 442 -3.78 19.10 -3.64
CA GLU A 442 -5.02 19.57 -2.98
C GLU A 442 -4.80 19.86 -1.49
N LEU A 443 -3.97 19.06 -0.79
CA LEU A 443 -3.63 19.31 0.62
C LEU A 443 -2.84 20.61 0.78
N MET A 444 -1.87 20.89 -0.11
CA MET A 444 -1.12 22.14 -0.08
C MET A 444 -2.05 23.35 -0.29
N GLU A 445 -2.97 23.27 -1.26
CA GLU A 445 -3.98 24.31 -1.50
C GLU A 445 -4.85 24.56 -0.25
N CYS A 446 -5.23 23.50 0.48
CA CYS A 446 -5.98 23.65 1.73
C CYS A 446 -5.18 24.36 2.83
N LEU A 447 -3.88 24.05 2.94
CA LEU A 447 -3.00 24.71 3.91
C LEU A 447 -2.84 26.19 3.59
N GLU A 448 -2.58 26.53 2.33
CA GLU A 448 -2.44 27.92 1.86
C GLU A 448 -3.73 28.71 2.07
N ARG A 449 -4.88 28.12 1.70
CA ARG A 449 -6.22 28.72 1.86
C ARG A 449 -6.49 29.16 3.29
N ASP A 450 -6.09 28.34 4.26
CA ASP A 450 -6.38 28.58 5.68
C ASP A 450 -5.19 29.24 6.42
N GLY A 451 -4.14 29.63 5.71
CA GLY A 451 -3.01 30.40 6.24
C GLY A 451 -1.94 29.59 7.00
N PHE A 452 -1.91 28.27 6.84
CA PHE A 452 -0.88 27.41 7.43
C PHE A 452 0.35 27.33 6.52
N LYS A 453 1.55 27.51 7.10
CA LYS A 453 2.82 27.39 6.36
C LYS A 453 3.31 25.95 6.25
N SER A 454 2.83 25.07 7.12
CA SER A 454 3.19 23.66 7.13
C SER A 454 2.07 22.78 7.66
N VAL A 455 2.13 21.48 7.32
CA VAL A 455 1.25 20.44 7.89
C VAL A 455 1.26 20.46 9.42
N GLN A 456 2.42 20.68 10.04
CA GLN A 456 2.62 20.69 11.49
C GLN A 456 1.82 21.81 12.15
N GLU A 457 1.75 22.98 11.51
CA GLU A 457 0.94 24.09 12.01
C GLU A 457 -0.55 23.79 11.97
N ALA A 458 -1.01 22.89 11.08
CA ALA A 458 -2.40 22.48 10.96
C ALA A 458 -2.79 21.31 11.88
N VAL A 459 -1.83 20.54 12.42
CA VAL A 459 -2.12 19.36 13.25
C VAL A 459 -2.97 19.73 14.46
N GLY A 460 -4.18 19.16 14.53
CA GLY A 460 -5.10 19.35 15.63
C GLY A 460 -5.71 20.75 15.73
N ALA A 461 -5.56 21.60 14.70
CA ALA A 461 -5.98 23.01 14.73
C ALA A 461 -7.45 23.25 15.14
N ASP A 462 -8.33 22.27 14.95
CA ASP A 462 -9.74 22.37 15.36
C ASP A 462 -9.97 22.14 16.86
N TYR A 463 -8.98 21.60 17.58
CA TYR A 463 -9.12 21.05 18.93
C TYR A 463 -7.91 21.31 19.84
N ARG A 464 -7.14 22.38 19.57
CA ARG A 464 -6.00 22.80 20.39
C ARG A 464 -6.39 23.38 21.75
#